data_AF-A0A845XAX9-F1
#
_entry.id   AF-A0A845XAX9-F1
#
_cell.length_a   1.000
_cell.length_b   1.000
_cell.length_c   1.000
_cell.angle_alpha   90.00
_cell.angle_beta   90.00
_cell.angle_gamma   90.00
#
_symmetry.space_group_name_H-M   'P 1'
#
loop_
_entity.id
_entity.type
_entity.pdbx_description
1 polymer ?
#
loop_
_entity_poly.entity_id
_entity_poly.type
_entity_poly.pdbx_seq_one_letter_code
_entity_poly.pdbx_strand_id
1 'polypeptide(L)'
;MGSQIYAIAQIGQCKLYVGPAHQLRQRWPGILAQLNQGLYPHPFVQSQWQQAEGTRTFSFHTAAELEDAYDVLNLEEFLMEIGQL
;
A
#
# COMPACT_ATOMS: atom_id res chain seq x y z
N MET A 1 10.81 -5.58 20.71
CA MET A 1 9.98 -5.13 19.58
C MET A 1 10.66 -5.63 18.31
N GLY A 2 10.09 -6.61 17.62
CA GLY A 2 10.70 -7.15 16.40
C GLY A 2 10.54 -6.18 15.24
N SER A 3 11.55 -6.04 14.39
CA SER A 3 11.50 -5.21 13.19
C SER A 3 10.31 -5.60 12.32
N GLN A 4 9.26 -4.79 12.33
CA GLN A 4 8.12 -4.98 11.45
C GLN A 4 8.51 -4.48 10.06
N ILE A 5 8.28 -5.33 9.07
CA ILE A 5 8.43 -5.01 7.65
C ILE A 5 7.04 -4.74 7.11
N TYR A 6 6.90 -3.69 6.33
CA TYR A 6 5.67 -3.21 5.72
C TYR A 6 5.75 -3.32 4.20
N ALA A 7 4.63 -3.66 3.58
CA ALA A 7 4.52 -3.85 2.15
C ALA A 7 3.88 -2.63 1.49
N ILE A 8 4.57 -2.10 0.48
CA ILE A 8 4.11 -1.01 -0.38
C ILE A 8 3.93 -1.56 -1.79
N ALA A 9 2.74 -1.38 -2.36
CA ALA A 9 2.44 -1.71 -3.74
C ALA A 9 2.76 -0.51 -4.64
N GLN A 10 3.62 -0.71 -5.64
CA GLN A 10 3.85 0.24 -6.72
C GLN A 10 2.84 -0.02 -7.84
N ILE A 11 1.98 0.96 -8.11
CA ILE A 11 0.93 0.92 -9.14
C ILE A 11 1.12 2.13 -10.06
N GLY A 12 1.76 1.92 -11.20
CA GLY A 12 2.20 3.03 -12.05
C GLY A 12 3.12 3.98 -11.27
N GLN A 13 2.73 5.24 -11.13
CA GLN A 13 3.46 6.23 -10.34
C GLN A 13 3.02 6.29 -8.87
N CYS A 14 2.00 5.53 -8.46
CA CYS A 14 1.53 5.49 -7.08
C CYS A 14 2.32 4.49 -6.25
N LYS A 15 2.61 4.89 -5.01
CA LYS A 15 2.97 3.99 -3.92
C LYS A 15 1.77 3.86 -2.99
N LEU A 16 1.31 2.64 -2.76
CA LEU A 16 0.17 2.36 -1.89
C LEU A 16 0.61 1.53 -0.70
N TYR A 17 0.35 2.00 0.51
CA TYR A 17 0.48 1.19 1.71
C TYR A 17 -0.52 0.03 1.70
N VAL A 18 -0.02 -1.19 1.89
CA VAL A 18 -0.87 -2.40 1.91
C VAL A 18 -1.02 -2.97 3.32
N GLY A 19 -0.01 -2.78 4.18
CA GLY A 19 0.01 -3.33 5.53
C GLY A 19 1.34 -4.00 5.88
N PRO A 20 1.43 -4.63 7.06
CA PRO A 20 2.57 -5.44 7.44
C PRO A 20 2.79 -6.60 6.45
N ALA A 21 4.05 -6.88 6.11
CA ALA A 21 4.43 -7.87 5.11
C ALA A 21 3.88 -9.27 5.42
N HIS A 22 3.79 -9.65 6.70
CA HIS A 22 3.21 -10.92 7.12
C HIS A 22 1.69 -11.01 6.89
N GLN A 23 0.99 -9.88 6.73
CA GLN A 23 -0.45 -9.81 6.42
C GLN A 23 -0.72 -9.58 4.93
N LEU A 24 0.33 -9.44 4.10
CA LEU A 24 0.18 -9.13 2.68
C LEU A 24 -0.73 -10.13 1.96
N ARG A 25 -0.57 -11.43 2.26
CA ARG A 25 -1.40 -12.50 1.67
C ARG A 25 -2.89 -12.38 2.02
N GLN A 26 -3.21 -11.78 3.15
CA GLN A 26 -4.59 -11.58 3.61
C GLN A 26 -5.19 -10.28 3.05
N ARG A 27 -4.43 -9.18 3.06
CA ARG A 27 -4.92 -7.84 2.70
C ARG A 27 -4.97 -7.62 1.19
N TRP A 28 -3.93 -8.04 0.49
CA TRP A 28 -3.78 -7.73 -0.94
C TRP A 28 -4.91 -8.28 -1.82
N PRO A 29 -5.44 -9.51 -1.62
CA PRO A 29 -6.56 -10.00 -2.42
C PRO A 29 -7.81 -9.12 -2.33
N GLY A 30 -8.10 -8.56 -1.15
CA GLY A 30 -9.23 -7.65 -0.96
C GLY A 30 -9.05 -6.32 -1.69
N ILE A 31 -7.87 -5.74 -1.58
CA ILE A 31 -7.50 -4.51 -2.31
C ILE A 31 -7.55 -4.74 -3.82
N LEU A 32 -6.99 -5.86 -4.30
CA LEU A 32 -7.06 -6.26 -5.71
C LEU A 32 -8.50 -6.39 -6.21
N ALA A 33 -9.39 -7.00 -5.44
CA ALA A 33 -10.78 -7.17 -5.83
C ALA A 33 -11.46 -5.80 -6.03
N GLN A 34 -11.24 -4.85 -5.11
CA GLN A 34 -11.76 -3.50 -5.23
C GLN A 34 -11.18 -2.77 -6.46
N LEU A 35 -9.85 -2.83 -6.64
CA LEU A 35 -9.17 -2.20 -7.77
C LEU A 35 -9.65 -2.74 -9.13
N ASN A 36 -9.82 -4.06 -9.23
CA ASN A 36 -10.33 -4.71 -10.43
C ASN A 36 -11.79 -4.38 -10.74
N GLN A 37 -12.59 -4.11 -9.70
CA GLN A 37 -14.00 -3.73 -9.85
C GLN A 37 -14.20 -2.22 -10.04
N GLY A 38 -13.16 -1.41 -9.94
CA GLY A 38 -13.30 0.05 -10.01
C GLY A 38 -13.84 0.68 -8.73
N LEU A 39 -13.82 -0.04 -7.60
CA LEU A 39 -14.43 0.34 -6.33
C LEU A 39 -13.42 0.80 -5.29
N TYR A 40 -12.14 0.94 -5.66
CA TYR A 40 -11.13 1.37 -4.70
C TYR A 40 -11.35 2.85 -4.34
N PRO A 41 -11.41 3.21 -3.04
CA PRO A 41 -11.84 4.54 -2.59
C PRO A 41 -10.90 5.67 -2.98
N HIS A 42 -9.66 5.37 -3.40
CA HIS A 42 -8.69 6.38 -3.83
C HIS A 42 -8.70 6.53 -5.37
N PRO A 43 -9.34 7.58 -5.92
CA PRO A 43 -9.55 7.71 -7.37
C PRO A 43 -8.24 7.80 -8.17
N PHE A 44 -7.18 8.39 -7.59
CA PHE A 44 -5.86 8.45 -8.23
C PHE A 44 -5.21 7.05 -8.34
N VAL A 45 -5.30 6.22 -7.30
CA VAL A 45 -4.81 4.83 -7.34
C VAL A 45 -5.65 4.02 -8.33
N GLN A 46 -6.96 4.19 -8.31
CA GLN A 46 -7.88 3.50 -9.21
C GLN A 46 -7.61 3.84 -10.69
N SER A 47 -7.33 5.11 -10.99
CA SER A 47 -6.96 5.57 -12.33
C SER A 47 -5.62 4.96 -12.77
N GLN A 48 -4.60 5.01 -11.90
CA GLN A 48 -3.29 4.42 -12.19
C GLN A 48 -3.37 2.89 -12.33
N TRP A 49 -4.25 2.22 -11.58
CA TRP A 49 -4.51 0.79 -11.73
C TRP A 49 -5.07 0.42 -13.11
N GLN A 50 -5.97 1.24 -13.63
CA GLN A 50 -6.57 1.03 -14.96
C GLN A 50 -5.59 1.33 -16.10
N GLN A 51 -4.66 2.28 -15.89
CA GLN A 51 -3.65 2.66 -16.88
C GLN A 51 -2.43 1.74 -16.86
N ALA A 52 -2.09 1.15 -15.71
CA ALA A 52 -0.98 0.24 -15.59
C ALA A 52 -1.32 -1.10 -16.25
N GLU A 53 -0.73 -1.39 -17.42
CA GLU A 53 -0.85 -2.64 -18.19
C GLU A 53 -0.20 -3.87 -17.49
N GLY A 54 -0.38 -4.01 -16.17
CA GLY A 54 0.10 -5.15 -15.40
C GLY A 54 1.46 -4.97 -14.73
N THR A 55 2.12 -3.82 -14.86
CA THR A 55 3.36 -3.55 -14.09
C THR A 55 3.00 -3.28 -12.63
N ARG A 56 3.24 -4.28 -11.79
CA ARG A 56 2.90 -4.26 -10.36
C ARG A 56 4.08 -4.83 -9.60
N THR A 57 4.69 -4.04 -8.74
CA THR A 57 5.80 -4.51 -7.91
C THR A 57 5.52 -4.18 -6.45
N PHE A 58 6.03 -5.04 -5.58
CA PHE A 58 6.05 -4.75 -4.15
C PHE A 58 7.43 -4.28 -3.76
N SER A 59 7.46 -3.27 -2.89
CA SER A 59 8.64 -2.91 -2.14
C SER A 59 8.35 -3.10 -0.65
N PHE A 60 9.39 -3.43 0.10
CA PHE A 60 9.30 -3.78 1.51
C PHE A 60 10.17 -2.82 2.30
N HIS A 61 9.59 -2.20 3.30
CA HIS A 61 10.19 -1.10 4.06
C HIS A 61 10.02 -1.34 5.56
N THR A 62 10.92 -0.82 6.35
CA THR A 62 10.81 -0.73 7.81
C THR A 62 9.94 0.46 8.22
N ALA A 63 9.54 0.53 9.49
CA ALA A 63 8.80 1.69 10.00
C ALA A 63 9.56 3.01 9.81
N ALA A 64 10.87 3.02 10.13
CA ALA A 64 11.71 4.21 10.00
C ALA A 64 11.82 4.72 8.55
N GLU A 65 11.82 3.81 7.57
CA GLU A 65 11.83 4.19 6.15
C GLU A 65 10.47 4.76 5.68
N LEU A 66 9.37 4.45 6.38
CA LEU A 66 8.03 4.93 6.07
C LEU A 66 7.64 6.21 6.82
N GLU A 67 8.26 6.51 7.96
CA GLU A 67 8.02 7.75 8.72
C GLU A 67 8.29 9.02 7.87
N ASP A 68 9.27 8.95 6.95
CA ASP A 68 9.62 10.05 6.04
C ASP A 68 8.99 9.91 4.63
N ALA A 69 8.19 8.87 4.38
CA ALA A 69 7.68 8.52 3.07
C ALA A 69 6.32 9.19 2.75
N TYR A 70 6.32 10.52 2.64
CA TYR A 70 5.13 11.32 2.34
C TYR A 70 4.48 11.02 0.97
N ASP A 71 5.18 10.33 0.08
CA ASP A 71 4.69 9.94 -1.25
C ASP A 71 3.93 8.61 -1.26
N VAL A 72 3.77 7.96 -0.11
CA VAL A 72 3.00 6.73 0.07
C VAL A 72 1.56 7.05 0.45
N LEU A 73 0.61 6.56 -0.34
CA LEU A 73 -0.82 6.70 -0.09
C LEU A 73 -1.27 5.72 1.00
N ASN A 74 -2.29 6.12 1.78
CA ASN A 74 -2.79 5.43 2.98
C ASN A 74 -1.77 5.32 4.13
N LEU A 75 -0.80 6.25 4.21
CA LEU A 75 0.16 6.29 5.32
C LEU A 75 -0.50 6.54 6.69
N GLU A 76 -1.69 7.16 6.71
CA GLU A 76 -2.50 7.30 7.93
C GLU A 76 -2.88 5.95 8.55
N GLU A 77 -3.15 4.91 7.75
CA GLU A 77 -3.38 3.55 8.24
C GLU A 77 -2.11 2.97 8.87
N PHE A 78 -0.95 3.25 8.30
CA PHE A 78 0.35 2.88 8.89
C PHE A 78 0.55 3.57 10.24
N LEU A 79 0.33 4.89 10.33
CA LEU A 79 0.51 5.66 11.56
C LEU A 79 -0.41 5.20 12.70
N MET A 80 -1.66 4.86 12.39
CA MET A 80 -2.59 4.22 13.34
C MET A 80 -2.08 2.85 13.81
N GLU A 81 -1.55 2.03 12.88
CA GLU A 81 -1.04 0.69 13.21
C GLU A 81 0.21 0.69 14.08
N ILE A 82 1.05 1.73 13.96
CA ILE A 82 2.23 1.89 14.82
C ILE A 82 1.97 2.72 16.09
N GLY A 83 0.72 3.14 16.30
CA GLY A 83 0.30 3.87 17.51
C GLY A 83 0.81 5.32 17.58
N GLN A 84 1.03 5.97 16.43
CA GLN A 84 1.41 7.38 16.33
C GLN A 84 0.24 8.32 16.00
N LEU A 85 -0.98 7.77 15.83
CA LEU A 85 -2.26 8.45 15.60
C LEU A 85 -3.35 7.75 16.42
#